data_AF-W8Y6E2-F1
#
_entry.id   AF-W8Y6E2-F1
#
_cell.length_a   1.000
_cell.length_b   1.000
_cell.length_c   1.000
_cell.angle_alpha   90.00
_cell.angle_beta   90.00
_cell.angle_gamma   90.00
#
_symmetry.space_group_name_H-M   'P 1'
#
loop_
_entity.id
_entity.type
_entity.pdbx_description
1 polymer ?
#
loop_
_entity_poly.entity_id
_entity_poly.type
_entity_poly.pdbx_seq_one_letter_code
_entity_poly.pdbx_strand_id
1 'polypeptide(L)' 'MKKGKRPTKKEKIHINSYSLNSDNWLIYKKVDGQLHLVHRHTNSIRVIPSA' A
#
# COMPACT_ATOMS: atom_id res chain seq x y z
N MET A 1 15.66 3.28 -0.44
CA MET A 1 14.17 3.25 -0.41
C MET A 1 13.72 1.80 -0.28
N LYS A 2 12.81 1.46 0.65
CA LYS A 2 12.22 0.11 0.70
C LYS A 2 11.63 -0.19 -0.68
N LYS A 3 12.06 -1.28 -1.34
CA LYS A 3 11.63 -1.64 -2.71
C LYS A 3 10.15 -2.08 -2.69
N GLY A 4 9.25 -1.11 -2.61
CA GLY A 4 7.81 -1.34 -2.67
C GLY A 4 7.37 -1.70 -4.10
N LYS A 5 6.49 -2.69 -4.22
CA LYS A 5 5.84 -3.06 -5.48
C LYS A 5 4.67 -2.12 -5.76
N ARG A 6 4.44 -1.81 -7.03
CA ARG A 6 3.26 -1.04 -7.45
C ARG A 6 2.00 -1.90 -7.19
N PRO A 7 0.96 -1.33 -6.56
CA PRO A 7 -0.28 -2.06 -6.34
C PRO A 7 -0.95 -2.47 -7.66
N THR A 8 -1.49 -3.69 -7.69
CA THR A 8 -2.38 -4.23 -8.72
C THR A 8 -3.73 -3.51 -8.72
N LYS A 9 -4.55 -3.69 -9.77
CA LYS A 9 -5.86 -3.04 -9.87
C LYS A 9 -6.76 -3.30 -8.64
N LYS A 10 -6.81 -4.54 -8.14
CA LYS A 10 -7.59 -4.90 -6.95
C LYS A 10 -7.07 -4.18 -5.70
N GLU A 11 -5.75 -4.16 -5.51
CA GLU A 11 -5.13 -3.48 -4.39
C GLU A 11 -5.30 -1.96 -4.46
N LYS A 12 -5.28 -1.37 -5.67
CA LYS A 12 -5.56 0.06 -5.84
C LYS A 12 -6.97 0.41 -5.36
N ILE A 13 -7.97 -0.38 -5.74
CA ILE A 13 -9.36 -0.20 -5.29
C ILE A 13 -9.44 -0.29 -3.77
N HIS A 14 -8.79 -1.31 -3.18
CA HIS A 14 -8.75 -1.47 -1.74
C HIS A 14 -8.04 -0.33 -1.02
N ILE A 15 -6.86 0.09 -1.48
CA ILE A 15 -6.13 1.23 -0.90
C ILE A 15 -6.99 2.50 -0.97
N ASN A 16 -7.65 2.74 -2.10
CA ASN A 16 -8.53 3.89 -2.29
C ASN A 16 -9.75 3.87 -1.34
N SER A 17 -10.25 2.70 -0.93
CA SER A 17 -11.35 2.60 0.04
C SER A 17 -10.96 3.09 1.45
N TYR A 18 -9.66 3.11 1.77
CA TYR A 18 -9.10 3.68 3.02
C TYR A 18 -8.73 5.17 2.88
N SER A 19 -9.30 5.86 1.87
CA SER A 19 -8.99 7.26 1.52
C SER A 19 -7.50 7.51 1.24
N LEU A 20 -6.78 6.49 0.80
CA LEU A 20 -5.37 6.60 0.39
C LEU A 20 -5.28 6.69 -1.13
N ASN A 21 -4.54 7.66 -1.65
CA ASN A 21 -4.26 7.71 -3.08
C ASN A 21 -3.30 6.59 -3.49
N SER A 22 -3.81 5.51 -4.09
CA SER A 22 -3.01 4.34 -4.48
C SER A 22 -1.84 4.61 -5.44
N ASP A 23 -1.79 5.76 -6.11
CA ASP A 23 -0.62 6.16 -6.91
C ASP A 23 0.53 6.68 -6.05
N ASN A 24 0.28 7.09 -4.80
CA ASN A 24 1.32 7.55 -3.88
C ASN A 24 1.82 6.47 -2.92
N TRP A 25 1.16 5.30 -2.88
CA TRP A 25 1.50 4.20 -1.98
C TRP A 25 2.04 2.99 -2.75
N LEU A 26 3.06 2.35 -2.19
CA LEU A 26 3.65 1.11 -2.67
C LEU A 26 3.53 0.03 -1.62
N ILE A 27 3.37 -1.22 -2.04
CA ILE A 27 3.29 -2.37 -1.13
C ILE A 27 4.69 -2.91 -0.91
N TYR A 28 5.22 -2.83 0.31
CA TYR A 28 6.55 -3.37 0.61
C TYR A 28 6.50 -4.73 1.30
N LYS A 29 5.39 -5.10 1.94
CA LYS A 29 5.20 -6.39 2.60
C LYS A 29 3.72 -6.78 2.62
N LYS A 30 3.45 -8.06 2.46
CA LYS A 30 2.13 -8.68 2.69
C LYS A 30 2.32 -9.84 3.64
N VAL A 31 1.73 -9.78 4.82
CA VAL A 31 1.86 -10.81 5.87
C VAL A 31 0.59 -10.81 6.71
N ASP A 32 0.15 -11.98 7.17
CA ASP A 32 -0.93 -12.15 8.14
C ASP A 32 -2.23 -11.42 7.78
N GLY A 33 -2.61 -11.43 6.49
CA GLY A 33 -3.79 -10.71 6.02
C GLY A 33 -3.64 -9.19 6.16
N GLN A 34 -2.42 -8.66 6.15
CA GLN A 34 -2.11 -7.24 6.18
C GLN A 34 -1.30 -6.81 4.96
N LEU A 35 -1.62 -5.62 4.46
CA LEU A 35 -0.94 -4.88 3.41
C LEU A 35 -0.12 -3.77 4.05
N HIS A 36 1.21 -3.94 4.03
CA HIS A 36 2.13 -2.91 4.50
C HIS A 36 2.51 -2.00 3.34
N LEU A 37 2.10 -0.75 3.46
CA LEU A 37 2.27 0.30 2.48
C LEU A 37 3.38 1.26 2.90
N VAL A 38 4.11 1.78 1.92
CA VAL A 38 5.06 2.89 2.07
C VAL A 38 4.73 4.00 1.07
N HIS A 39 4.70 5.23 1.54
CA HIS A 39 4.45 6.41 0.72
C HIS A 39 5.70 6.77 -0.09
N ARG A 40 5.54 7.06 -1.38
CA ARG A 40 6.65 7.25 -2.35
C ARG A 40 7.57 8.42 -2.01
N HIS A 41 7.00 9.52 -1.51
CA HIS A 41 7.73 10.78 -1.34
C HIS A 41 8.12 11.05 0.12
N THR A 42 7.30 10.61 1.07
CA THR A 42 7.47 10.92 2.50
C THR A 42 8.02 9.75 3.29
N ASN A 43 8.17 8.56 2.67
CA ASN A 43 8.50 7.30 3.34
C ASN A 43 7.56 6.91 4.50
N SER A 44 6.39 7.55 4.61
CA SER A 44 5.38 7.21 5.62
C SER A 44 4.93 5.76 5.45
N ILE A 45 4.74 5.06 6.57
CA ILE A 45 4.30 3.67 6.57
C ILE A 45 2.84 3.63 7.00
N ARG A 46 2.04 2.81 6.32
CA ARG A 46 0.66 2.50 6.73
C ARG A 46 0.41 1.02 6.59
N VAL A 47 -0.37 0.45 7.50
CA VAL A 47 -0.79 -0.95 7.44
C VAL A 47 -2.30 -0.97 7.35
N ILE A 48 -2.82 -1.65 6.34
CA ILE A 48 -4.25 -1.90 6.16
C ILE A 48 -4.48 -3.41 6.08
N PRO A 49 -5.67 -3.92 6.42
CA PRO A 49 -6.02 -5.31 6.13
C PRO A 49 -5.83 -5.63 4.64
N SER A 50 -5.49 -6.86 4.30
CA SER A 50 -5.50 -7.35 2.93
C SER A 50 -6.95 -7.48 2.46
N ALA A 51 -7.19 -7.09 1.20
CA ALA A 51 -8.39 -7.50 0.48
C ALA A 51 -8.37 -8.99 0.17
#